data_AF-A0A7K0T833-F1
#
_entry.id   AF-A0A7K0T833-F1
#
_cell.length_a   1.000
_cell.length_b   1.000
_cell.length_c   1.000
_cell.angle_alpha   90.00
_cell.angle_beta   90.00
_cell.angle_gamma   90.00
#
_symmetry.space_group_name_H-M   'P 1'
#
loop_
_entity.id
_entity.type
_entity.pdbx_description
1 polymer ?
#
loop_
_entity_poly.entity_id
_entity_poly.type
_entity_poly.pdbx_seq_one_letter_code
_entity_poly.pdbx_strand_id
1 'polypeptide(L)'
;MFIDTLIAIFFFLVGMEIRNGLKDLRTAVVPVIAALGGMIAPAAIFLALNPGSHVWATAMPTDIALALGVLSLLGKRVNVNVRLFLLTLAIADDLFSLIVLGIFYGDDLHPAKALSTLGAAAIGFILPLRAHQAGKVIKILTPVSTYFIVPIIIIVNIPFHMELGSFGSKMTLSIILARSLGKIIGITLFAWLCIKLGGRTNISMKEIAGIATLAGMGLTVALVIAAIVATNNAELDQVRLGLFISAIISGFAGYIWLRRTPAAQ
;
A
#
# COMPACT_ATOMS: atom_id res chain seq x y z
N MET A 1 21.55 -8.69 -1.35
CA MET A 1 21.56 -9.59 -0.16
C MET A 1 20.98 -8.91 1.07
N PHE A 2 21.56 -7.81 1.59
CA PHE A 2 21.05 -7.15 2.81
C PHE A 2 19.60 -6.63 2.69
N ILE A 3 19.28 -5.97 1.57
CA ILE A 3 17.93 -5.42 1.33
C ILE A 3 16.91 -6.55 1.13
N ASP A 4 17.31 -7.63 0.47
CA ASP A 4 16.44 -8.79 0.26
C ASP A 4 16.03 -9.43 1.61
N THR A 5 16.95 -9.46 2.59
CA THR A 5 16.64 -9.89 3.97
C THR A 5 15.67 -8.95 4.67
N LEU A 6 15.85 -7.63 4.53
CA LEU A 6 14.95 -6.64 5.10
C LEU A 6 13.53 -6.75 4.51
N ILE A 7 13.44 -6.93 3.19
CA ILE A 7 12.19 -7.18 2.47
C ILE A 7 11.54 -8.48 2.96
N ALA A 8 12.32 -9.55 3.16
CA ALA A 8 11.80 -10.80 3.70
C ALA A 8 11.23 -10.65 5.12
N ILE A 9 11.92 -9.93 6.01
CA ILE A 9 11.41 -9.66 7.35
C ILE A 9 10.11 -8.84 7.29
N PHE A 10 10.05 -7.85 6.40
CA PHE A 10 8.84 -7.05 6.17
C PHE A 10 7.67 -7.91 5.69
N PHE A 11 7.86 -8.72 4.64
CA PHE A 11 6.79 -9.57 4.10
C PHE A 11 6.40 -10.69 5.07
N PHE A 12 7.32 -11.22 5.87
CA PHE A 12 7.01 -12.13 6.97
C PHE A 12 6.08 -11.49 8.01
N LEU A 13 6.35 -10.25 8.41
CA LEU A 13 5.46 -9.49 9.30
C LEU A 13 4.07 -9.31 8.68
N VAL A 14 4.00 -8.91 7.40
CA VAL A 14 2.74 -8.77 6.66
C VAL A 14 1.96 -10.09 6.67
N GLY A 15 2.61 -11.22 6.40
CA GLY A 15 1.99 -12.55 6.47
C GLY A 15 1.40 -12.89 7.84
N MET A 16 2.10 -12.55 8.93
CA MET A 16 1.60 -12.73 10.30
C MET A 16 0.44 -11.79 10.64
N GLU A 17 0.50 -10.52 10.21
CA GLU A 17 -0.57 -9.53 10.43
C GLU A 17 -1.86 -9.95 9.72
N ILE A 18 -1.77 -10.42 8.48
CA ILE A 18 -2.90 -10.96 7.72
C ILE A 18 -3.56 -12.12 8.48
N ARG A 19 -2.76 -13.09 8.94
CA ARG A 19 -3.27 -14.24 9.71
C ARG A 19 -3.99 -13.81 10.99
N ASN A 20 -3.46 -12.80 11.70
CA ASN A 20 -4.00 -12.36 12.98
C ASN A 20 -5.18 -11.37 12.85
N GLY A 21 -5.28 -10.65 11.74
CA GLY A 21 -6.32 -9.64 11.47
C GLY A 21 -7.70 -10.21 11.13
N LEU A 22 -7.81 -11.49 10.77
CA LEU A 22 -9.06 -12.15 10.38
C LEU A 22 -10.05 -12.46 11.52
N LYS A 23 -9.93 -11.83 12.69
CA LYS A 23 -10.72 -12.20 13.88
C LYS A 23 -12.09 -11.53 13.98
N ASP A 24 -12.38 -10.51 13.18
CA ASP A 24 -13.69 -9.83 13.20
C ASP A 24 -14.19 -9.43 11.81
N LEU A 25 -14.74 -10.43 11.10
CA LEU A 25 -15.09 -10.32 9.68
C LEU A 25 -16.22 -9.31 9.39
N ARG A 26 -17.13 -9.05 10.33
CA ARG A 26 -18.30 -8.18 10.09
C ARG A 26 -17.94 -6.70 9.96
N THR A 27 -16.96 -6.22 10.71
CA THR A 27 -16.46 -4.83 10.64
C THR A 27 -15.37 -4.66 9.58
N ALA A 28 -14.75 -5.75 9.13
CA ALA A 28 -13.70 -5.73 8.11
C ALA A 28 -14.24 -5.67 6.67
N VAL A 29 -15.53 -5.97 6.43
CA VAL A 29 -16.09 -6.04 5.08
C VAL A 29 -15.89 -4.74 4.29
N VAL A 30 -16.28 -3.60 4.86
CA VAL A 30 -16.17 -2.30 4.15
C VAL A 30 -14.71 -1.97 3.82
N PRO A 31 -13.74 -2.00 4.76
CA PRO A 31 -12.33 -1.80 4.43
C PRO A 31 -11.79 -2.77 3.36
N VAL A 32 -12.13 -4.06 3.42
CA VAL A 32 -11.64 -5.07 2.48
C VAL A 32 -12.18 -4.83 1.07
N ILE A 33 -13.47 -4.54 0.94
CA ILE A 33 -14.08 -4.19 -0.36
C ILE A 33 -13.52 -2.86 -0.89
N ALA A 34 -13.29 -1.90 0.00
CA ALA A 34 -12.64 -0.64 -0.36
C ALA A 34 -11.19 -0.84 -0.84
N ALA A 35 -10.44 -1.79 -0.25
CA ALA A 35 -9.09 -2.14 -0.69
C ALA A 35 -9.11 -2.68 -2.13
N LEU A 36 -10.04 -3.61 -2.45
CA LEU A 36 -10.22 -4.10 -3.82
C LEU A 36 -10.47 -2.94 -4.80
N GLY A 37 -11.36 -2.01 -4.48
CA GLY A 37 -11.58 -0.81 -5.29
C GLY A 37 -10.32 0.04 -5.44
N GLY A 38 -9.59 0.21 -4.33
CA GLY A 38 -8.30 0.89 -4.26
C GLY A 38 -7.17 0.22 -5.02
N MET A 39 -7.36 -0.99 -5.51
CA MET A 39 -6.41 -1.67 -6.39
C MET A 39 -6.84 -1.61 -7.85
N ILE A 40 -8.11 -1.94 -8.09
CA ILE A 40 -8.69 -2.02 -9.43
C ILE A 40 -8.66 -0.66 -10.10
N ALA A 41 -9.04 0.41 -9.40
CA ALA A 41 -9.13 1.74 -10.00
C ALA A 41 -7.75 2.30 -10.41
N PRO A 42 -6.69 2.31 -9.56
CA PRO A 42 -5.36 2.72 -10.01
C PRO A 42 -4.82 1.89 -11.17
N ALA A 43 -4.98 0.56 -11.11
CA ALA A 43 -4.52 -0.32 -12.18
C ALA A 43 -5.24 -0.02 -13.51
N ALA A 44 -6.56 0.14 -13.47
CA ALA A 44 -7.37 0.47 -14.64
C ALA A 44 -7.02 1.85 -15.22
N ILE A 45 -6.85 2.87 -14.38
CA ILE A 45 -6.45 4.21 -14.83
C ILE A 45 -5.06 4.15 -15.46
N PHE A 46 -4.11 3.46 -14.83
CA PHE A 46 -2.77 3.33 -15.37
C PHE A 46 -2.76 2.62 -16.74
N LEU A 47 -3.46 1.49 -16.85
CA LEU A 47 -3.57 0.73 -18.10
C LEU A 47 -4.29 1.51 -19.22
N ALA A 48 -5.30 2.31 -18.88
CA ALA A 48 -5.96 3.17 -19.83
C ALA A 48 -5.01 4.26 -20.39
N LEU A 49 -4.12 4.78 -19.54
CA LEU A 49 -3.11 5.77 -19.96
C LEU A 49 -1.93 5.12 -20.71
N ASN A 50 -1.55 3.90 -20.35
CA ASN A 50 -0.44 3.15 -20.96
C ASN A 50 -0.87 1.73 -21.34
N PRO A 51 -1.63 1.59 -22.45
CA PRO A 51 -2.05 0.27 -22.94
C PRO A 51 -0.84 -0.63 -23.20
N GLY A 52 -0.87 -1.86 -22.70
CA GLY A 52 0.19 -2.85 -22.89
C GLY A 52 1.42 -2.70 -21.99
N SER A 53 1.45 -1.73 -21.08
CA SER A 53 2.57 -1.57 -20.15
C SER A 53 2.56 -2.66 -19.07
N HIS A 54 3.71 -3.31 -18.85
CA HIS A 54 3.84 -4.38 -17.86
C HIS A 54 3.90 -3.88 -16.42
N VAL A 55 4.22 -2.61 -16.18
CA VAL A 55 4.46 -2.02 -14.85
C VAL A 55 3.19 -1.51 -14.15
N TRP A 56 2.00 -1.89 -14.63
CA TRP A 56 0.72 -1.45 -14.06
C TRP A 56 0.53 -1.81 -12.59
N ALA A 57 1.08 -2.94 -12.15
CA ALA A 57 0.98 -3.38 -10.76
C ALA A 57 1.71 -2.45 -9.77
N THR A 58 2.57 -1.54 -10.24
CA THR A 58 3.24 -0.54 -9.39
C THR A 58 2.29 0.58 -8.91
N ALA A 59 1.21 0.84 -9.66
CA ALA A 59 0.21 1.85 -9.30
C ALA A 59 -0.70 1.40 -8.14
N MET A 60 -0.63 0.13 -7.77
CA MET A 60 -1.61 -0.52 -6.91
C MET A 60 -1.29 -0.44 -5.40
N PRO A 61 -0.07 -0.74 -4.90
CA PRO A 61 0.14 -0.95 -3.48
C PRO A 61 0.10 0.34 -2.66
N THR A 62 -0.26 0.21 -1.39
CA THR A 62 -0.28 1.27 -0.38
C THR A 62 0.82 1.08 0.65
N ASP A 63 1.47 2.17 1.08
CA ASP A 63 2.45 2.16 2.14
C ASP A 63 1.80 2.48 3.49
N ILE A 64 1.51 1.44 4.27
CA ILE A 64 0.87 1.55 5.58
C ILE A 64 1.68 2.41 6.56
N ALA A 65 3.02 2.32 6.52
CA ALA A 65 3.90 2.99 7.47
C ALA A 65 3.88 4.51 7.25
N LEU A 66 3.95 4.95 5.99
CA LEU A 66 3.82 6.38 5.66
C LEU A 66 2.41 6.90 5.95
N ALA A 67 1.38 6.12 5.61
CA ALA A 67 -0.02 6.48 5.88
C ALA A 67 -0.29 6.67 7.37
N LEU A 68 0.14 5.74 8.21
CA LEU A 68 0.05 5.87 9.66
C LEU A 68 0.95 6.98 10.20
N GLY A 69 2.13 7.19 9.62
CA GLY A 69 3.03 8.28 9.96
C GLY A 69 2.34 9.64 9.84
N VAL A 70 1.74 9.92 8.67
CA VAL A 70 0.95 11.15 8.47
C VAL A 70 -0.26 11.21 9.39
N LEU A 71 -0.96 10.10 9.60
CA LEU A 71 -2.12 10.03 10.48
C LEU A 71 -1.76 10.32 11.95
N SER A 72 -0.54 9.94 12.37
CA SER A 72 -0.02 10.21 13.71
C SER A 72 0.25 11.70 13.95
N LEU A 73 0.64 12.45 12.91
CA LEU A 73 0.85 13.91 12.97
C LEU A 73 -0.45 14.67 13.23
N LEU A 74 -1.60 14.11 12.83
CA LEU A 74 -2.93 14.68 13.10
C LEU A 74 -3.36 14.48 14.57
N GLY A 75 -2.64 13.65 15.33
CA GLY A 75 -2.80 13.49 16.78
C GLY A 75 -4.19 13.03 17.20
N LYS A 76 -4.77 13.71 18.20
CA LYS A 76 -6.09 13.40 18.79
C LYS A 76 -7.28 13.76 17.89
N ARG A 77 -7.07 14.45 16.77
CA ARG A 77 -8.16 14.86 15.85
C ARG A 77 -8.73 13.70 15.04
N VAL A 78 -8.00 12.59 14.96
CA VAL A 78 -8.39 11.40 14.21
C VAL A 78 -8.93 10.36 15.17
N ASN A 79 -10.18 9.93 14.94
CA ASN A 79 -10.83 8.87 15.71
C ASN A 79 -10.06 7.54 15.57
N VAL A 80 -10.05 6.73 16.62
CA VAL A 80 -9.51 5.37 16.62
C VAL A 80 -10.08 4.54 15.47
N ASN A 81 -11.37 4.72 15.14
CA ASN A 81 -12.02 4.01 14.04
C ASN A 81 -11.38 4.30 12.67
N VAL A 82 -10.88 5.51 12.42
CA VAL A 82 -10.18 5.87 11.19
C VAL A 82 -8.84 5.14 11.10
N ARG A 83 -8.12 5.02 12.22
CA ARG A 83 -6.86 4.27 12.29
C ARG A 83 -7.10 2.79 12.01
N LEU A 84 -8.12 2.20 12.63
CA LEU A 84 -8.49 0.80 12.43
C LEU A 84 -8.93 0.52 10.99
N PHE A 85 -9.69 1.43 10.38
CA PHE A 85 -10.08 1.32 8.98
C PHE A 85 -8.86 1.33 8.06
N LEU A 86 -7.94 2.31 8.23
CA LEU A 86 -6.71 2.40 7.42
C LEU A 86 -5.83 1.16 7.61
N LEU A 87 -5.69 0.66 8.83
CA LEU A 87 -4.94 -0.57 9.12
C LEU A 87 -5.53 -1.77 8.36
N THR A 88 -6.85 -1.95 8.43
CA THR A 88 -7.53 -3.09 7.78
C THR A 88 -7.45 -2.97 6.26
N LEU A 89 -7.68 -1.76 5.73
CA LEU A 89 -7.57 -1.44 4.31
C LEU A 89 -6.16 -1.79 3.79
N ALA A 90 -5.11 -1.35 4.48
CA ALA A 90 -3.74 -1.56 4.05
C ALA A 90 -3.30 -3.02 4.12
N ILE A 91 -3.68 -3.75 5.19
CA ILE A 91 -3.42 -5.19 5.29
C ILE A 91 -4.10 -5.95 4.15
N ALA A 92 -5.35 -5.59 3.82
CA ALA A 92 -6.06 -6.19 2.70
C ALA A 92 -5.40 -5.85 1.35
N ASP A 93 -5.03 -4.59 1.12
CA ASP A 93 -4.33 -4.13 -0.08
C ASP A 93 -2.98 -4.85 -0.28
N ASP A 94 -2.21 -5.06 0.79
CA ASP A 94 -0.94 -5.80 0.76
C ASP A 94 -1.15 -7.29 0.45
N LEU A 95 -2.14 -7.93 1.09
CA LEU A 95 -2.50 -9.32 0.79
C LEU A 95 -2.85 -9.48 -0.69
N PHE A 96 -3.74 -8.63 -1.19
CA PHE A 96 -4.16 -8.70 -2.57
C PHE A 96 -3.02 -8.35 -3.53
N SER A 97 -2.11 -7.45 -3.15
CA SER A 97 -0.86 -7.17 -3.90
C SER A 97 0.02 -8.39 -4.04
N LEU A 98 0.17 -9.18 -3.00
CA LEU A 98 0.90 -10.44 -3.06
C LEU A 98 0.24 -11.46 -3.99
N ILE A 99 -1.09 -11.56 -3.95
CA ILE A 99 -1.85 -12.45 -4.85
C ILE A 99 -1.66 -12.03 -6.31
N VAL A 100 -1.81 -10.73 -6.60
CA VAL A 100 -1.59 -10.19 -7.95
C VAL A 100 -0.16 -10.46 -8.41
N LEU A 101 0.84 -10.23 -7.55
CA LEU A 101 2.23 -10.48 -7.88
C LEU A 101 2.49 -11.95 -8.23
N GLY A 102 1.94 -12.88 -7.43
CA GLY A 102 2.10 -14.31 -7.65
C GLY A 102 1.42 -14.81 -8.94
N ILE A 103 0.26 -14.26 -9.29
CA ILE A 103 -0.50 -14.69 -10.48
C ILE A 103 0.07 -14.07 -11.77
N PHE A 104 0.40 -12.78 -11.76
CA PHE A 104 0.74 -12.04 -12.99
C PHE A 104 2.24 -11.91 -13.25
N TYR A 105 3.08 -12.05 -12.22
CA TYR A 105 4.53 -11.86 -12.32
C TYR A 105 5.30 -13.04 -11.71
N GLY A 106 4.63 -14.18 -11.49
CA GLY A 106 5.24 -15.39 -10.95
C GLY A 106 6.46 -15.84 -11.75
N ASP A 107 6.36 -15.76 -13.07
CA ASP A 107 7.40 -16.24 -14.00
C ASP A 107 8.55 -15.25 -14.18
N ASP A 108 8.31 -13.94 -13.98
CA ASP A 108 9.33 -12.88 -14.06
C ASP A 108 10.18 -12.77 -12.79
N LEU A 109 9.78 -13.47 -11.72
CA LEU A 109 10.50 -13.44 -10.45
C LEU A 109 11.73 -14.35 -10.50
N HIS A 110 12.91 -13.76 -10.38
CA HIS A 110 14.10 -14.54 -10.02
C HIS A 110 13.81 -15.39 -8.77
N PRO A 111 14.19 -16.68 -8.74
CA PRO A 111 13.84 -17.60 -7.66
C PRO A 111 14.20 -17.08 -6.26
N ALA A 112 15.35 -16.40 -6.16
CA ALA A 112 15.81 -15.78 -4.93
C ALA A 112 14.91 -14.61 -4.47
N LYS A 113 14.44 -13.77 -5.40
CA LYS A 113 13.53 -12.66 -5.09
C LYS A 113 12.13 -13.18 -4.72
N ALA A 114 11.62 -14.16 -5.46
CA ALA A 114 10.34 -14.82 -5.16
C ALA A 114 10.33 -15.41 -3.75
N LEU A 115 11.42 -16.09 -3.37
CA LEU A 115 11.56 -16.69 -2.05
C LEU A 115 11.59 -15.62 -0.95
N SER A 116 12.31 -14.51 -1.18
CA SER A 116 12.39 -13.42 -0.20
C SER A 116 11.06 -12.67 -0.01
N THR A 117 10.20 -12.56 -1.02
CA THR A 117 8.93 -11.84 -0.92
C THR A 117 7.78 -12.78 -0.60
N LEU A 118 7.35 -13.59 -1.59
CA LEU A 118 6.21 -14.49 -1.48
C LEU A 118 6.49 -15.62 -0.47
N GLY A 119 7.71 -16.16 -0.48
CA GLY A 119 8.11 -17.21 0.47
C GLY A 119 8.07 -16.72 1.91
N ALA A 120 8.63 -15.54 2.20
CA ALA A 120 8.61 -14.98 3.54
C ALA A 120 7.19 -14.65 4.03
N ALA A 121 6.34 -14.08 3.16
CA ALA A 121 4.93 -13.85 3.47
C ALA A 121 4.17 -15.15 3.74
N ALA A 122 4.36 -16.17 2.91
CA ALA A 122 3.74 -17.48 3.09
C ALA A 122 4.17 -18.13 4.41
N ILE A 123 5.45 -18.03 4.78
CA ILE A 123 5.94 -18.51 6.08
C ILE A 123 5.24 -17.75 7.20
N GLY A 124 5.18 -16.41 7.16
CA GLY A 124 4.49 -15.61 8.18
C GLY A 124 3.01 -16.00 8.36
N PHE A 125 2.35 -16.33 7.25
CA PHE A 125 0.93 -16.73 7.25
C PHE A 125 0.71 -18.17 7.75
N ILE A 126 1.56 -19.13 7.34
CA ILE A 126 1.38 -20.56 7.61
C ILE A 126 1.93 -20.96 8.99
N LEU A 127 2.94 -20.23 9.50
CA LEU A 127 3.63 -20.59 10.74
C LEU A 127 2.63 -20.80 11.89
N PRO A 128 2.56 -22.01 12.49
CA PRO A 128 1.50 -22.38 13.45
C PRO A 128 1.78 -21.81 14.85
N LEU A 129 1.95 -20.50 14.96
CA LEU A 129 2.08 -19.80 16.23
C LEU A 129 0.74 -19.74 16.95
N ARG A 130 0.75 -19.93 18.28
CA ARG A 130 -0.41 -19.64 19.14
C ARG A 130 -0.72 -18.14 19.08
N ALA A 131 -1.99 -17.76 19.22
CA ALA A 131 -2.44 -16.36 19.11
C ALA A 131 -1.65 -15.38 20.01
N HIS A 132 -1.30 -15.82 21.23
CA HIS A 132 -0.46 -15.02 22.15
C HIS A 132 0.99 -14.82 21.65
N GLN A 133 1.57 -15.87 21.06
CA GLN A 133 2.94 -15.81 20.53
C GLN A 133 2.99 -14.94 19.26
N ALA A 134 2.05 -15.13 18.33
CA ALA A 134 1.93 -14.29 17.14
C ALA A 134 1.78 -12.81 17.50
N GLY A 135 0.91 -12.49 18.48
CA GLY A 135 0.75 -11.13 18.97
C GLY A 135 2.03 -10.51 19.56
N LYS A 136 2.83 -11.30 20.29
CA LYS A 136 4.14 -10.84 20.80
C LYS A 136 5.12 -10.53 19.68
N VAL A 137 5.23 -11.42 18.69
CA VAL A 137 6.16 -11.23 17.58
C VAL A 137 5.77 -9.99 16.76
N ILE A 138 4.49 -9.85 16.41
CA ILE A 138 3.98 -8.66 15.69
C ILE A 138 4.29 -7.40 16.51
N LYS A 139 4.00 -7.37 17.81
CA LYS A 139 4.26 -6.20 18.66
C LYS A 139 5.74 -5.78 18.70
N ILE A 140 6.67 -6.71 18.52
CA ILE A 140 8.12 -6.44 18.47
C ILE A 140 8.55 -6.06 17.05
N LEU A 141 8.10 -6.78 16.03
CA LEU A 141 8.50 -6.56 14.64
C LEU A 141 7.87 -5.31 14.03
N THR A 142 6.63 -4.95 14.37
CA THR A 142 5.97 -3.75 13.82
C THR A 142 6.79 -2.48 14.05
N PRO A 143 7.23 -2.10 15.27
CA PRO A 143 8.04 -0.89 15.44
C PRO A 143 9.40 -0.98 14.74
N VAL A 144 10.06 -2.14 14.75
CA VAL A 144 11.32 -2.32 14.00
C VAL A 144 11.09 -2.14 12.50
N SER A 145 10.00 -2.70 11.98
CA SER A 145 9.62 -2.56 10.58
C SER A 145 9.36 -1.11 10.22
N THR A 146 8.53 -0.41 11.00
CA THR A 146 8.13 0.99 10.75
C THR A 146 9.28 1.97 10.91
N TYR A 147 10.12 1.83 11.93
CA TYR A 147 11.15 2.84 12.27
C TYR A 147 12.54 2.52 11.72
N PHE A 148 12.81 1.28 11.28
CA PHE A 148 14.12 0.89 10.78
C PHE A 148 14.06 0.29 9.36
N ILE A 149 13.27 -0.76 9.16
CA ILE A 149 13.23 -1.50 7.89
C ILE A 149 12.69 -0.61 6.76
N VAL A 150 11.52 -0.01 6.95
CA VAL A 150 10.85 0.83 5.95
C VAL A 150 11.70 2.05 5.56
N PRO A 151 12.24 2.86 6.50
CA PRO A 151 13.13 3.97 6.15
C PRO A 151 14.35 3.53 5.34
N ILE A 152 14.99 2.40 5.68
CA ILE A 152 16.14 1.89 4.93
C ILE A 152 15.73 1.49 3.50
N ILE A 153 14.62 0.76 3.35
CA ILE A 153 14.10 0.37 2.02
C ILE A 153 13.83 1.61 1.17
N ILE A 154 13.21 2.64 1.77
CA ILE A 154 12.95 3.90 1.07
C ILE A 154 14.27 4.55 0.68
N ILE A 155 15.20 4.77 1.62
CA ILE A 155 16.47 5.45 1.36
C ILE A 155 17.24 4.78 0.22
N VAL A 156 17.32 3.45 0.19
CA VAL A 156 18.09 2.79 -0.88
C VAL A 156 17.38 2.84 -2.24
N ASN A 157 16.04 2.92 -2.25
CA ASN A 157 15.27 2.94 -3.50
C ASN A 157 14.87 4.35 -3.95
N ILE A 158 15.24 5.40 -3.22
CA ILE A 158 15.08 6.79 -3.67
C ILE A 158 15.91 6.97 -4.95
N PRO A 159 15.32 7.52 -6.02
CA PRO A 159 16.06 7.85 -7.23
C PRO A 159 16.96 9.05 -6.95
N PHE A 160 18.23 8.81 -6.60
CA PHE A 160 19.21 9.88 -6.38
C PHE A 160 19.73 10.51 -7.68
N HIS A 161 19.58 9.81 -8.81
CA HIS A 161 19.91 10.30 -10.14
C HIS A 161 18.63 10.75 -10.85
N MET A 162 18.18 11.97 -10.55
CA MET A 162 17.01 12.56 -11.19
C MET A 162 17.43 13.27 -12.48
N GLU A 163 17.27 12.60 -13.62
CA GLU A 163 17.32 13.31 -14.90
C GLU A 163 16.09 14.20 -15.04
N LEU A 164 16.30 15.51 -15.21
CA LEU A 164 15.21 16.50 -15.36
C LEU A 164 14.25 16.17 -16.52
N GLY A 165 14.72 15.43 -17.53
CA GLY A 165 13.90 14.95 -18.64
C GLY A 165 12.83 13.90 -18.25
N SER A 166 13.02 13.18 -17.15
CA SER A 166 12.09 12.13 -16.71
C SER A 166 10.86 12.65 -15.98
N PHE A 167 10.90 13.88 -15.45
CA PHE A 167 9.76 14.49 -14.74
C PHE A 167 8.52 14.69 -15.62
N GLY A 168 8.73 14.95 -16.92
CA GLY A 168 7.65 15.12 -17.90
C GLY A 168 7.25 13.84 -18.62
N SER A 169 7.84 12.69 -18.26
CA SER A 169 7.56 11.45 -18.97
C SER A 169 6.09 11.04 -18.79
N LYS A 170 5.49 10.52 -19.86
CA LYS A 170 4.12 9.99 -19.83
C LYS A 170 3.96 8.94 -18.73
N MET A 171 4.99 8.12 -18.53
CA MET A 171 5.02 7.06 -17.54
C MET A 171 4.93 7.58 -16.10
N THR A 172 5.78 8.55 -15.74
CA THR A 172 5.76 9.23 -14.44
C THR A 172 4.40 9.88 -14.17
N LEU A 173 3.89 10.67 -15.12
CA LEU A 173 2.60 11.36 -14.97
C LEU A 173 1.45 10.37 -14.81
N SER A 174 1.50 9.26 -15.54
CA SER A 174 0.48 8.21 -15.45
C SER A 174 0.45 7.55 -14.08
N ILE A 175 1.61 7.27 -13.47
CA ILE A 175 1.66 6.74 -12.09
C ILE A 175 1.10 7.77 -11.10
N ILE A 176 1.50 9.04 -11.22
CA ILE A 176 1.03 10.09 -10.33
C ILE A 176 -0.50 10.18 -10.37
N LEU A 177 -1.08 10.24 -11.58
CA LEU A 177 -2.52 10.31 -11.77
C LEU A 177 -3.24 9.04 -11.31
N ALA A 178 -2.76 7.87 -11.75
CA ALA A 178 -3.34 6.59 -11.41
C ALA A 178 -3.39 6.36 -9.90
N ARG A 179 -2.31 6.68 -9.19
CA ARG A 179 -2.25 6.52 -7.74
C ARG A 179 -3.08 7.56 -7.02
N SER A 180 -2.83 8.84 -7.28
CA SER A 180 -3.44 9.95 -6.54
C SER A 180 -4.94 10.01 -6.74
N LEU A 181 -5.43 9.81 -7.98
CA LEU A 181 -6.86 9.82 -8.27
C LEU A 181 -7.49 8.44 -8.14
N GLY A 182 -6.82 7.39 -8.61
CA GLY A 182 -7.38 6.04 -8.59
C GLY A 182 -7.62 5.52 -7.19
N LYS A 183 -6.75 5.80 -6.21
CA LYS A 183 -6.97 5.38 -4.82
C LYS A 183 -8.18 6.11 -4.24
N ILE A 184 -8.28 7.42 -4.45
CA ILE A 184 -9.43 8.22 -3.98
C ILE A 184 -10.73 7.68 -4.59
N ILE A 185 -10.78 7.54 -5.91
CA ILE A 185 -11.98 7.09 -6.63
C ILE A 185 -12.33 5.66 -6.23
N GLY A 186 -11.38 4.74 -6.31
CA GLY A 186 -11.58 3.32 -6.07
C GLY A 186 -12.05 3.00 -4.65
N ILE A 187 -11.30 3.45 -3.65
CA ILE A 187 -11.60 3.18 -2.24
C ILE A 187 -12.94 3.81 -1.85
N THR A 188 -13.17 5.07 -2.24
CA THR A 188 -14.41 5.78 -1.88
C THR A 188 -15.62 5.16 -2.58
N LEU A 189 -15.52 4.83 -3.87
CA LEU A 189 -16.62 4.24 -4.63
C LEU A 189 -17.00 2.85 -4.10
N PHE A 190 -16.01 1.99 -3.88
CA PHE A 190 -16.27 0.62 -3.41
C PHE A 190 -16.75 0.60 -1.96
N ALA A 191 -16.22 1.48 -1.10
CA ALA A 191 -16.74 1.64 0.25
C ALA A 191 -18.21 2.12 0.21
N TRP A 192 -18.53 3.11 -0.62
CA TRP A 192 -19.90 3.60 -0.79
C TRP A 192 -20.86 2.51 -1.29
N LEU A 193 -20.46 1.74 -2.30
CA LEU A 193 -21.24 0.62 -2.81
C LEU A 193 -21.48 -0.44 -1.72
N CYS A 194 -20.44 -0.81 -0.97
CA CYS A 194 -20.55 -1.78 0.11
C CYS A 194 -21.52 -1.31 1.20
N ILE A 195 -21.44 -0.04 1.59
CA ILE A 195 -22.34 0.56 2.59
C ILE A 195 -23.78 0.59 2.07
N LYS A 196 -23.99 0.95 0.80
CA LYS A 196 -25.30 0.95 0.16
C LYS A 196 -25.95 -0.44 0.10
N LEU A 197 -25.13 -1.49 -0.01
CA LEU A 197 -25.56 -2.90 0.01
C LEU A 197 -25.74 -3.47 1.44
N GLY A 198 -25.64 -2.64 2.48
CA GLY A 198 -25.88 -3.04 3.87
C GLY A 198 -24.61 -3.24 4.71
N GLY A 199 -23.43 -2.96 4.17
CA GLY A 199 -22.17 -2.91 4.93
C GLY A 199 -22.20 -1.82 6.01
N ARG A 200 -21.65 -2.13 7.19
CA ARG A 200 -21.61 -1.18 8.32
C ARG A 200 -20.18 -0.69 8.56
N THR A 201 -20.04 0.61 8.78
CA THR A 201 -18.79 1.26 9.16
C THR A 201 -19.05 2.33 10.21
N ASN A 202 -18.06 2.55 11.08
CA ASN A 202 -18.13 3.57 12.14
C ASN A 202 -17.49 4.91 11.72
N ILE A 203 -17.10 5.04 10.45
CA ILE A 203 -16.51 6.27 9.90
C ILE A 203 -17.35 6.80 8.74
N SER A 204 -17.38 8.12 8.61
CA SER A 204 -18.08 8.83 7.56
C SER A 204 -17.40 8.67 6.19
N MET A 205 -18.17 8.86 5.12
CA MET A 205 -17.63 8.86 3.75
C MET A 205 -16.53 9.92 3.53
N LYS A 206 -16.58 11.04 4.26
CA LYS A 206 -15.55 12.09 4.18
C LYS A 206 -14.23 11.64 4.79
N GLU A 207 -14.28 10.89 5.88
CA GLU A 207 -13.10 10.26 6.50
C GLU A 207 -12.55 9.16 5.59
N ILE A 208 -13.42 8.33 4.99
CA ILE A 208 -13.00 7.32 4.01
C ILE A 208 -12.26 7.97 2.83
N ALA A 209 -12.78 9.07 2.29
CA ALA A 209 -12.09 9.81 1.21
C ALA A 209 -10.73 10.37 1.65
N GLY A 210 -10.61 10.84 2.89
CA GLY A 210 -9.34 11.29 3.47
C GLY A 210 -8.33 10.14 3.63
N ILE A 211 -8.78 8.98 4.11
CA ILE A 211 -7.98 7.75 4.17
C ILE A 211 -7.55 7.33 2.77
N ALA A 212 -8.48 7.36 1.80
CA ALA A 212 -8.21 7.00 0.41
C ALA A 212 -7.15 7.90 -0.23
N THR A 213 -7.14 9.18 0.14
CA THR A 213 -6.11 10.13 -0.28
C THR A 213 -4.74 9.75 0.30
N LEU A 214 -4.67 9.41 1.60
CA LEU A 214 -3.42 8.92 2.21
C LEU A 214 -2.96 7.59 1.62
N ALA A 215 -3.89 6.71 1.23
CA ALA A 215 -3.57 5.42 0.61
C ALA A 215 -2.90 5.55 -0.78
N GLY A 216 -2.90 6.75 -1.38
CA GLY A 216 -2.09 7.06 -2.55
C GLY A 216 -0.58 7.02 -2.31
N MET A 217 -0.13 7.11 -1.05
CA MET A 217 1.26 6.94 -0.67
C MET A 217 1.67 5.48 -0.87
N GLY A 218 2.44 5.18 -1.90
CA GLY A 218 3.03 3.86 -2.11
C GLY A 218 4.47 4.03 -2.50
N LEU A 219 5.35 3.75 -1.54
CA LEU A 219 6.79 3.75 -1.76
C LEU A 219 7.31 2.34 -1.58
N THR A 220 7.23 1.74 -0.40
CA THR A 220 7.89 0.45 -0.10
C THR A 220 7.50 -0.69 -1.05
N VAL A 221 6.27 -1.20 -0.97
CA VAL A 221 5.82 -2.34 -1.78
C VAL A 221 5.83 -1.99 -3.27
N ALA A 222 5.41 -0.77 -3.61
CA ALA A 222 5.39 -0.31 -5.00
C ALA A 222 6.79 -0.26 -5.65
N LEU A 223 7.82 0.18 -4.91
CA LEU A 223 9.21 0.20 -5.38
C LEU A 223 9.78 -1.20 -5.53
N VAL A 224 9.41 -2.14 -4.64
CA VAL A 224 9.80 -3.55 -4.77
C VAL A 224 9.19 -4.16 -6.04
N ILE A 225 7.89 -3.93 -6.27
CA ILE A 225 7.22 -4.38 -7.50
C ILE A 225 7.87 -3.73 -8.74
N ALA A 226 8.17 -2.43 -8.69
CA ALA A 226 8.83 -1.74 -9.79
C ALA A 226 10.18 -2.39 -10.15
N ALA A 227 10.99 -2.74 -9.14
CA ALA A 227 12.29 -3.38 -9.33
C ALA A 227 12.22 -4.85 -9.80
N ILE A 228 11.02 -5.45 -9.83
CA ILE A 228 10.77 -6.79 -10.38
C ILE A 228 10.26 -6.67 -11.82
N VAL A 229 9.34 -5.74 -12.06
CA VAL A 229 8.53 -5.70 -13.28
C VAL A 229 9.10 -4.78 -14.35
N ALA A 230 9.91 -3.78 -13.98
CA ALA A 230 10.52 -2.88 -14.95
C ALA A 230 11.49 -3.63 -15.86
N THR A 231 11.36 -3.40 -17.16
CA THR A 231 12.14 -4.10 -18.20
C THR A 231 13.52 -3.48 -18.42
N ASN A 232 13.65 -2.18 -18.13
CA ASN A 232 14.90 -1.44 -18.28
C ASN A 232 15.05 -0.36 -17.19
N ASN A 233 16.27 0.15 -17.02
CA ASN A 233 16.59 1.12 -15.96
C ASN A 233 15.87 2.47 -16.15
N ALA A 234 15.64 2.91 -17.39
CA ALA A 234 14.95 4.17 -17.66
C ALA A 234 13.47 4.11 -17.25
N GLU A 235 12.79 2.99 -17.56
CA GLU A 235 11.42 2.72 -17.11
C GLU A 235 11.35 2.65 -15.57
N LEU A 236 12.31 1.97 -14.94
CA LEU A 236 12.40 1.87 -13.50
C LEU A 236 12.54 3.26 -12.83
N ASP A 237 13.41 4.12 -13.36
CA ASP A 237 13.63 5.45 -12.79
C ASP A 237 12.41 6.37 -12.96
N GLN A 238 11.72 6.30 -14.10
CA GLN A 238 10.45 7.00 -14.33
C GLN A 238 9.36 6.54 -13.35
N VAL A 239 9.29 5.23 -13.08
CA VAL A 239 8.36 4.64 -12.10
C VAL A 239 8.68 5.13 -10.70
N ARG A 240 9.94 5.01 -10.25
CA ARG A 240 10.39 5.44 -8.92
C ARG A 240 10.07 6.91 -8.67
N LEU A 241 10.34 7.76 -9.65
CA LEU A 241 10.06 9.19 -9.58
C LEU A 241 8.54 9.45 -9.48
N GLY A 242 7.73 8.76 -10.28
CA GLY A 242 6.26 8.86 -10.21
C GLY A 242 5.71 8.43 -8.86
N LEU A 243 6.20 7.31 -8.31
CA LEU A 243 5.82 6.80 -6.99
C LEU A 243 6.17 7.82 -5.89
N PHE A 244 7.39 8.36 -5.92
CA PHE A 244 7.86 9.34 -4.96
C PHE A 244 7.03 10.63 -4.97
N ILE A 245 6.78 11.20 -6.16
CA ILE A 245 5.95 12.40 -6.30
C ILE A 245 4.51 12.13 -5.84
N SER A 246 3.94 10.99 -6.22
CA SER A 246 2.59 10.60 -5.79
C SER A 246 2.49 10.52 -4.27
N ALA A 247 3.51 9.97 -3.59
CA ALA A 247 3.52 9.86 -2.14
C ALA A 247 3.53 11.23 -1.45
N ILE A 248 4.31 12.19 -1.96
CA ILE A 248 4.31 13.56 -1.43
C ILE A 248 2.93 14.21 -1.62
N ILE A 249 2.38 14.14 -2.83
CA ILE A 249 1.09 14.75 -3.17
C ILE A 249 -0.04 14.16 -2.31
N SER A 250 -0.14 12.83 -2.27
CA SER A 250 -1.14 12.09 -1.50
C SER A 250 -1.00 12.31 0.00
N GLY A 251 0.22 12.32 0.53
CA GLY A 251 0.49 12.59 1.94
C GLY A 251 0.03 14.00 2.35
N PHE A 252 0.41 15.01 1.57
CA PHE A 252 0.04 16.40 1.86
C PHE A 252 -1.46 16.65 1.69
N ALA A 253 -2.05 16.16 0.60
CA ALA A 253 -3.48 16.28 0.33
C ALA A 253 -4.31 15.56 1.40
N GLY A 254 -3.94 14.33 1.77
CA GLY A 254 -4.63 13.55 2.79
C GLY A 254 -4.52 14.19 4.18
N TYR A 255 -3.34 14.74 4.52
CA TYR A 255 -3.16 15.52 5.74
C TYR A 255 -4.09 16.73 5.80
N ILE A 256 -4.15 17.55 4.75
CA ILE A 256 -5.03 18.72 4.70
C ILE A 256 -6.50 18.31 4.80
N TRP A 257 -6.90 17.25 4.07
CA TRP A 257 -8.27 16.78 4.04
C TRP A 257 -8.76 16.33 5.42
N LEU A 258 -7.99 15.46 6.07
CA LEU A 258 -8.33 14.93 7.39
C LEU A 258 -8.17 15.99 8.49
N ARG A 259 -7.32 17.00 8.30
CA ARG A 259 -7.24 18.15 9.21
C ARG A 259 -8.51 19.02 9.17
N ARG A 260 -9.14 19.14 8.00
CA ARG A 260 -10.36 19.94 7.78
C ARG A 260 -11.66 19.20 8.08
N THR A 261 -11.62 17.87 8.11
CA THR A 261 -12.77 17.04 8.42
C THR A 261 -12.67 16.64 9.89
N PRO A 262 -13.43 17.27 10.82
CA PRO A 262 -13.41 16.84 12.21
C PRO A 262 -13.90 15.40 12.26
N ALA A 263 -13.06 14.48 12.75
CA ALA A 263 -13.50 13.12 13.01
C ALA A 263 -14.65 13.21 14.01
N ALA A 264 -15.79 12.62 13.68
CA ALA A 264 -16.98 12.69 14.51
C ALA A 264 -16.62 12.23 15.93
N GLN A 265 -16.95 13.09 16.90
CA GLN A 265 -16.84 12.81 18.34
C GLN A 265 -17.71 11.62 18.70
#